data_AF-A0A945PU58-F1
#
_entry.id   AF-A0A945PU58-F1
#
_cell.length_a   1.000
_cell.length_b   1.000
_cell.length_c   1.000
_cell.angle_alpha   90.00
_cell.angle_beta   90.00
_cell.angle_gamma   90.00
#
_symmetry.space_group_name_H-M   'P 1'
#
loop_
_entity.id
_entity.type
_entity.pdbx_description
1 polymer ?
#
loop_
_entity_poly.entity_id
_entity_poly.type
_entity_poly.pdbx_seq_one_letter_code
_entity_poly.pdbx_strand_id
1 'polypeptide(L)'
;MVDQTSPKEFDSKIREAADELIAQHGSEVENATTEKMIQVLDEGSMDEVIHWLKVRQCVRQKSGKDRYVRRLPDKMLWAVEQALEQGRDQLARVLGGIYSEAKADDDRVKRDRRK
;
A
#
# COMPACT_ATOMS: atom_id res chain seq x y z
N MET A 1 3.30 -9.05 -25.40
CA MET A 1 2.24 -8.10 -25.00
C MET A 1 2.02 -8.28 -23.51
N VAL A 2 2.45 -7.31 -22.71
CA VAL A 2 2.23 -7.34 -21.26
C VAL A 2 0.78 -6.93 -21.04
N ASP A 3 0.05 -7.80 -20.38
CA ASP A 3 -1.35 -7.64 -19.99
C ASP A 3 -1.49 -6.34 -19.18
N GLN A 4 -1.90 -5.26 -19.87
CA GLN A 4 -2.37 -4.05 -19.24
C GLN A 4 -3.71 -4.42 -18.61
N THR A 5 -3.66 -4.92 -17.38
CA THR A 5 -4.85 -5.06 -16.56
C THR A 5 -5.43 -3.66 -16.46
N SER A 6 -6.53 -3.42 -17.17
CA SER A 6 -7.34 -2.21 -17.09
C SER A 6 -7.43 -1.77 -15.62
N PRO A 7 -7.28 -0.46 -15.31
CA PRO A 7 -7.38 -0.02 -13.93
C PRO A 7 -8.71 -0.54 -13.40
N LYS A 8 -8.67 -1.39 -12.36
CA LYS A 8 -9.87 -1.90 -11.70
C LYS A 8 -10.77 -0.70 -11.49
N GLU A 9 -11.93 -0.69 -12.15
CA GLU A 9 -12.84 0.44 -12.04
C GLU A 9 -13.15 0.63 -10.55
N PHE A 10 -12.75 1.78 -10.01
CA PHE A 10 -13.12 2.14 -8.64
C PHE A 10 -14.64 2.25 -8.58
N ASP A 11 -15.25 1.71 -7.53
CA ASP A 11 -16.69 1.89 -7.30
C ASP A 11 -17.03 3.37 -7.05
N SER A 12 -18.33 3.71 -7.11
CA SER A 12 -18.77 5.11 -6.99
C SER A 12 -18.39 5.73 -5.63
N LYS A 13 -18.47 4.96 -4.54
CA LYS A 13 -18.14 5.43 -3.20
C LYS A 13 -16.67 5.79 -3.06
N ILE A 14 -15.78 4.99 -3.65
CA ILE A 14 -14.34 5.28 -3.68
C ILE A 14 -14.06 6.55 -4.49
N ARG A 15 -14.76 6.77 -5.60
CA ARG A 15 -14.59 7.96 -6.43
C ARG A 15 -15.07 9.22 -5.71
N GLU A 16 -16.23 9.16 -5.08
CA GLU A 16 -16.82 10.25 -4.28
C GLU A 16 -15.88 10.64 -3.14
N ALA A 17 -15.43 9.67 -2.33
CA ALA A 17 -14.48 9.92 -1.24
C ALA A 17 -13.16 10.52 -1.74
N ALA A 18 -12.66 10.09 -2.90
CA ALA A 18 -11.47 10.65 -3.51
C ALA A 18 -11.69 12.10 -3.98
N ASP A 19 -12.84 12.42 -4.57
CA ASP A 19 -13.18 13.78 -5.00
C ASP A 19 -13.35 14.72 -3.82
N GLU A 20 -14.03 14.28 -2.76
CA GLU A 20 -14.17 15.04 -1.51
C GLU A 20 -12.81 15.37 -0.91
N LEU A 21 -11.91 14.38 -0.83
CA LEU A 21 -10.57 14.60 -0.31
C LEU A 21 -9.74 15.56 -1.16
N ILE A 22 -9.82 15.45 -2.49
CA ILE A 22 -9.13 16.38 -3.40
C ILE A 22 -9.68 17.79 -3.22
N ALA A 23 -11.01 17.94 -3.12
CA ALA A 23 -11.65 19.23 -2.92
C ALA A 23 -11.27 19.87 -1.57
N GLN A 24 -11.14 19.08 -0.51
CA GLN A 24 -10.81 19.56 0.83
C GLN A 24 -9.32 19.88 1.01
N HIS A 25 -8.42 19.06 0.46
CA HIS A 25 -6.99 19.12 0.78
C HIS A 25 -6.10 19.56 -0.40
N GLY A 26 -6.64 19.63 -1.62
CA GLY A 26 -5.91 20.09 -2.80
C GLY A 26 -4.55 19.41 -2.97
N SER A 27 -3.47 20.19 -2.89
CA SER A 27 -2.09 19.69 -3.04
C SER A 27 -1.62 18.73 -1.94
N GLU A 28 -2.24 18.79 -0.76
CA GLU A 28 -1.85 18.00 0.43
C GLU A 28 -2.63 16.69 0.56
N VAL A 29 -3.49 16.36 -0.42
CA VAL A 29 -4.35 15.18 -0.39
C VAL A 29 -3.60 13.86 -0.15
N GLU A 30 -2.34 13.73 -0.59
CA GLU A 30 -1.54 12.54 -0.32
C GLU A 30 -1.15 12.38 1.16
N ASN A 31 -0.95 13.50 1.87
CA ASN A 31 -0.66 13.49 3.30
C ASN A 31 -1.94 13.17 4.07
N ALA A 32 -3.06 13.82 3.72
CA ALA A 32 -4.36 13.55 4.32
C ALA A 32 -4.77 12.07 4.18
N THR A 33 -4.60 11.48 3.00
CA THR A 33 -4.86 10.03 2.81
C THR A 33 -3.90 9.15 3.63
N THR A 34 -2.65 9.57 3.86
CA THR A 34 -1.72 8.84 4.71
C THR A 34 -2.10 8.93 6.18
N GLU A 35 -2.44 10.11 6.70
CA GLU A 35 -2.90 10.30 8.07
C GLU A 35 -4.15 9.47 8.35
N LYS A 36 -5.10 9.46 7.39
CA LYS A 36 -6.30 8.66 7.52
C LYS A 36 -6.01 7.16 7.58
N MET A 37 -5.08 6.68 6.75
CA MET A 37 -4.61 5.30 6.79
C MET A 37 -3.94 4.93 8.13
N ILE A 38 -3.19 5.86 8.74
CA ILE A 38 -2.58 5.64 10.06
C ILE A 38 -3.67 5.55 11.13
N GLN A 39 -4.65 6.46 11.11
CA GLN A 39 -5.77 6.43 12.04
C GLN A 39 -6.50 5.09 12.02
N VAL A 40 -6.88 4.59 10.83
CA VAL A 40 -7.62 3.32 10.74
C VAL A 40 -6.75 2.09 11.09
N LEU A 41 -5.42 2.19 10.94
CA LEU A 41 -4.49 1.18 11.44
C LEU A 41 -4.47 1.16 12.97
N ASP A 42 -4.47 2.32 13.62
CA ASP A 42 -4.51 2.44 15.09
C ASP A 42 -5.83 1.89 15.66
N GLU A 43 -6.92 2.00 14.89
CA GLU A 43 -8.24 1.43 15.22
C GLU A 43 -8.32 -0.10 14.93
N GLY A 44 -7.32 -0.67 14.25
CA GLY A 44 -7.21 -2.11 14.02
C GLY A 44 -8.10 -2.66 12.89
N SER A 45 -8.70 -1.81 12.05
CA SER A 45 -9.63 -2.22 11.00
C SER A 45 -8.95 -2.38 9.64
N MET A 46 -8.51 -3.59 9.31
CA MET A 46 -7.84 -3.87 8.03
C MET A 46 -8.76 -3.67 6.81
N ASP A 47 -10.07 -3.89 6.94
CA ASP A 47 -11.02 -3.62 5.87
C ASP A 47 -11.08 -2.13 5.53
N GLU A 48 -11.02 -1.27 6.54
CA GLU A 48 -10.93 0.18 6.34
C GLU A 48 -9.57 0.61 5.76
N VAL A 49 -8.47 -0.03 6.18
CA VAL A 49 -7.16 0.18 5.55
C VAL A 49 -7.22 -0.12 4.06
N ILE A 50 -7.85 -1.23 3.67
CA ILE A 50 -8.03 -1.61 2.26
C ILE A 50 -8.90 -0.59 1.51
N HIS A 51 -9.98 -0.11 2.15
CA HIS A 51 -10.83 0.93 1.59
C HIS A 51 -10.02 2.22 1.32
N TRP A 52 -9.32 2.76 2.32
CA TRP A 52 -8.53 3.98 2.18
C TRP A 52 -7.34 3.82 1.23
N LEU A 53 -6.77 2.62 1.11
CA LEU A 53 -5.77 2.32 0.10
C LEU A 53 -6.34 2.48 -1.33
N LYS A 54 -7.56 1.99 -1.58
CA LYS A 54 -8.24 2.18 -2.87
C LYS A 54 -8.56 3.66 -3.14
N VAL A 55 -9.06 4.39 -2.13
CA VAL A 55 -9.28 5.85 -2.24
C VAL A 55 -7.98 6.56 -2.62
N ARG A 56 -6.87 6.26 -1.95
CA ARG A 56 -5.57 6.85 -2.25
C ARG A 56 -5.06 6.52 -3.67
N GLN A 57 -5.32 5.30 -4.15
CA GLN A 57 -5.02 4.92 -5.54
C GLN A 57 -5.85 5.73 -6.53
N CYS A 58 -7.14 5.94 -6.24
CA CYS A 58 -8.02 6.78 -7.06
C CYS A 58 -7.56 8.25 -7.07
N VAL A 59 -7.22 8.81 -5.91
CA VAL A 59 -6.66 10.17 -5.78
C VAL A 59 -5.41 10.35 -6.65
N ARG A 60 -4.49 9.38 -6.61
CA ARG A 60 -3.26 9.39 -7.43
C ARG A 60 -3.55 9.35 -8.92
N GLN A 61 -4.46 8.47 -9.33
CA GLN A 61 -4.87 8.35 -10.73
C GLN A 61 -5.44 9.68 -11.23
N LYS A 62 -6.34 10.30 -10.46
CA LYS A 62 -6.95 11.60 -10.79
C LYS A 62 -5.96 12.76 -10.78
N SER A 63 -4.97 12.72 -9.89
CA SER A 63 -3.94 13.76 -9.76
C SER A 63 -2.79 13.62 -10.76
N GLY A 64 -2.81 12.61 -11.63
CA GLY A 64 -1.71 12.32 -12.57
C GLY A 64 -0.39 11.96 -11.89
N LYS A 65 -0.43 11.59 -10.60
CA LYS A 65 0.75 11.23 -9.80
C LYS A 65 0.94 9.72 -9.83
N ASP A 66 1.43 9.22 -10.96
CA ASP A 66 1.72 7.79 -11.07
C ASP A 66 2.97 7.46 -10.24
N ARG A 67 2.89 6.42 -9.39
CA ARG A 67 3.93 6.17 -8.39
C ARG A 67 5.01 5.26 -8.97
N TYR A 68 6.28 5.62 -8.80
CA TYR A 68 7.35 4.64 -8.86
C TYR A 68 7.18 3.63 -7.71
N VAL A 69 6.73 2.42 -8.03
CA VAL A 69 6.55 1.34 -7.06
C VAL A 69 7.83 0.51 -6.99
N ARG A 70 8.66 0.74 -5.97
CA ARG A 70 9.75 -0.19 -5.62
C ARG A 70 9.19 -1.59 -5.32
N ARG A 71 10.02 -2.62 -5.53
CA ARG A 71 9.64 -4.02 -5.27
C ARG A 71 9.26 -4.17 -3.79
N LEU A 72 8.28 -5.03 -3.50
CA LEU A 72 7.84 -5.29 -2.13
C LEU A 72 9.02 -5.72 -1.21
N PRO A 73 9.95 -6.59 -1.63
CA PRO A 73 11.18 -6.88 -0.88
C PRO A 73 11.95 -5.64 -0.42
N ASP A 74 12.19 -4.68 -1.32
CA ASP A 74 12.97 -3.47 -1.01
C ASP A 74 12.26 -2.63 0.06
N LYS A 75 10.91 -2.58 0.00
CA LYS A 75 10.09 -1.85 1.00
C LYS A 75 10.09 -2.54 2.36
N MET A 76 10.05 -3.87 2.37
CA MET A 76 10.12 -4.65 3.61
C MET A 76 11.49 -4.51 4.26
N LEU A 77 12.57 -4.59 3.47
CA LEU A 77 13.93 -4.36 3.97
C LEU A 77 14.06 -2.97 4.58
N TRP A 78 13.60 -1.93 3.86
CA TRP A 78 13.60 -0.57 4.38
C TRP A 78 12.78 -0.42 5.68
N ALA A 79 11.62 -1.07 5.78
CA ALA A 79 10.82 -1.05 7.01
C ALA A 79 11.54 -1.73 8.19
N VAL A 80 12.28 -2.82 7.94
CA VAL A 80 13.13 -3.48 8.95
C VAL A 80 14.26 -2.55 9.39
N GLU A 81 14.97 -1.92 8.45
CA GLU A 81 16.04 -0.96 8.74
C GLU A 81 15.52 0.18 9.63
N GLN A 82 14.40 0.79 9.25
CA GLN A 82 13.78 1.88 10.02
C GLN A 82 13.35 1.42 11.43
N ALA A 83 12.84 0.20 11.57
CA ALA A 83 12.50 -0.34 12.89
C ALA A 83 13.75 -0.49 13.78
N LEU A 84 14.86 -0.98 13.24
CA LEU A 84 16.13 -1.13 13.97
C LEU A 84 16.75 0.22 14.34
N GLU A 85 16.77 1.18 13.41
CA GLU A 85 17.28 2.54 13.65
C GLU A 85 16.52 3.26 14.78
N GLN A 86 15.24 2.95 14.95
CA GLN A 86 14.39 3.48 16.03
C GLN A 86 14.41 2.63 17.31
N GLY A 87 15.24 1.58 17.39
CA GLY A 87 15.32 0.69 18.55
C GLY A 87 14.08 -0.18 18.78
N ARG A 88 13.28 -0.43 17.74
CA ARG A 88 12.06 -1.26 17.77
C ARG A 88 12.36 -2.71 17.38
N ASP A 89 13.23 -3.38 18.12
CA ASP A 89 13.75 -4.71 17.78
C ASP A 89 12.66 -5.77 17.55
N GLN A 90 11.60 -5.76 18.37
CA GLN A 90 10.51 -6.73 18.23
C GLN A 90 9.74 -6.53 16.92
N LEU A 91 9.52 -5.28 16.51
CA LEU A 91 8.87 -4.98 15.23
C LEU A 91 9.76 -5.44 14.06
N ALA A 92 11.06 -5.17 14.14
CA ALA A 92 12.03 -5.62 13.13
C ALA A 92 12.01 -7.15 12.96
N ARG A 93 11.95 -7.91 14.06
CA ARG A 93 11.83 -9.38 14.03
C ARG A 93 10.55 -9.85 13.35
N VAL A 94 9.41 -9.25 13.68
CA VAL A 94 8.11 -9.58 13.06
C VAL A 94 8.15 -9.30 11.56
N LEU A 95 8.65 -8.13 11.15
CA LEU A 95 8.77 -7.76 9.74
C LEU A 95 9.70 -8.71 8.96
N GLY A 96 10.81 -9.15 9.58
CA GLY A 96 11.71 -10.15 8.99
C GLY A 96 11.08 -11.53 8.80
N GLY A 97 10.23 -11.95 9.74
CA GLY A 97 9.41 -13.16 9.61
C GLY A 97 8.44 -13.07 8.43
N ILE A 98 7.65 -12.00 8.38
CA ILE A 98 6.67 -11.74 7.30
C ILE A 98 7.35 -11.72 5.93
N TYR A 99 8.52 -11.09 5.81
CA TYR A 99 9.28 -11.08 4.56
C TYR A 99 9.65 -12.50 4.10
N SER A 100 10.10 -13.34 5.03
CA SER A 100 10.52 -14.71 4.72
C SER A 100 9.36 -15.56 4.22
N GLU A 101 8.19 -15.42 4.84
CA GLU A 101 6.95 -16.07 4.42
C GLU A 101 6.50 -15.58 3.03
N ALA A 102 6.44 -14.27 2.81
CA ALA A 102 6.06 -13.69 1.53
C ALA A 102 7.00 -14.14 0.38
N LYS A 103 8.30 -14.22 0.65
CA LYS A 103 9.29 -14.72 -0.32
C LYS A 103 9.09 -16.20 -0.64
N ALA A 104 8.81 -17.02 0.37
CA ALA A 104 8.57 -18.45 0.19
C ALA A 104 7.34 -18.71 -0.71
N ASP A 105 6.27 -17.93 -0.53
CA ASP A 105 5.08 -18.00 -1.37
C ASP A 105 5.36 -17.54 -2.81
N ASP A 106 6.08 -16.43 -3.00
CA ASP A 106 6.52 -15.96 -4.32
C ASP A 106 7.34 -17.02 -5.07
N ASP A 107 8.26 -17.69 -4.37
CA ASP A 107 9.10 -18.74 -4.94
C ASP A 107 8.32 -20.05 -5.21
N ARG A 108 7.21 -20.29 -4.50
CA ARG A 108 6.26 -21.38 -4.79
C ARG A 108 5.51 -21.08 -6.08
N VAL A 109 4.90 -19.90 -6.20
CA VAL A 109 4.14 -19.47 -7.39
C VAL A 109 5.04 -19.47 -8.64
N LYS A 110 6.29 -19.03 -8.54
CA LYS A 110 7.25 -19.08 -9.65
C LYS A 110 7.60 -20.50 -10.08
N ARG A 111 7.70 -21.44 -9.14
CA ARG A 111 7.96 -22.86 -9.44
C ARG A 111 6.75 -23.51 -10.12
N ASP A 112 5.55 -23.20 -9.68
CA ASP A 112 4.31 -23.74 -10.25
C ASP A 112 4.07 -23.22 -11.68
N ARG A 113 4.43 -21.97 -11.97
CA ARG A 113 4.34 -21.40 -13.34
C ARG A 113 5.37 -21.94 -14.34
N ARG A 114 6.38 -22.68 -13.88
CA ARG A 114 7.44 -23.27 -14.71
C ARG A 114 7.21 -24.76 -15.01
N LYS A 115 6.18 -25.36 -14.41
CA LYS A 115 5.71 -26.72 -14.71
C LYS A 115 4.57 -26.65 -15.72
#